data_AF-A0A962L5B1-F1
#
_entry.id   AF-A0A962L5B1-F1
#
_cell.length_a   1.000
_cell.length_b   1.000
_cell.length_c   1.000
_cell.angle_alpha   90.00
_cell.angle_beta   90.00
_cell.angle_gamma   90.00
#
_symmetry.space_group_name_H-M   'P 1'
#
loop_
_entity.id
_entity.type
_entity.pdbx_description
1 polymer ?
#
loop_
_entity_poly.entity_id
_entity_poly.type
_entity_poly.pdbx_seq_one_letter_code
_entity_poly.pdbx_strand_id
1 'polypeptide(L)' 'INIPYSNLDSRLGELEEYKERPVVVVCKIGQHAGTAGRKLRAQGFTDVRRLAGGMAEWSGASLPVVKGKA' A
#
# COMPACT_ATOMS: atom_id res chain seq x y z
N ILE A 1 -4.42 4.99 -3.90
CA ILE A 1 -3.70 6.15 -3.33
C ILE A 1 -2.19 5.93 -3.51
N ASN A 2 -1.47 6.83 -4.17
CA ASN A 2 -0.01 6.73 -4.30
C ASN A 2 0.64 7.65 -3.24
N ILE A 3 1.33 7.04 -2.28
CA ILE A 3 2.07 7.74 -1.24
C ILE A 3 3.53 7.26 -1.27
N PRO A 4 4.50 8.16 -1.49
CA PRO A 4 5.91 7.84 -1.33
C PRO A 4 6.19 7.36 0.09
N TYR A 5 7.05 6.35 0.25
CA TYR A 5 7.36 5.78 1.57
C TYR A 5 7.88 6.84 2.56
N SER A 6 8.69 7.79 2.08
CA SER A 6 9.22 8.91 2.88
C SER A 6 8.15 9.86 3.42
N ASN A 7 6.98 9.92 2.77
CA ASN A 7 5.87 10.80 3.14
C ASN A 7 4.74 10.03 3.85
N LEU A 8 4.90 8.72 4.09
CA LEU A 8 3.84 7.90 4.66
C LEU A 8 3.41 8.39 6.04
N ASP A 9 4.36 8.76 6.90
CA ASP A 9 4.06 9.24 8.26
C ASP A 9 3.32 10.58 8.25
N SER A 10 3.70 11.50 7.37
CA SER A 10 3.04 12.81 7.25
C SER A 10 1.67 12.75 6.57
N ARG A 11 1.45 11.79 5.67
CA ARG A 11 0.19 11.62 4.91
C ARG A 11 -0.72 10.53 5.48
N LEU A 12 -0.37 9.99 6.64
CA LEU A 12 -1.12 8.91 7.27
C LEU A 12 -2.53 9.35 7.69
N GLY A 13 -2.71 10.64 7.97
CA GLY A 13 -4.02 11.27 8.22
C GLY A 13 -5.01 11.12 7.05
N GLU A 14 -4.54 11.12 5.81
CA GLU A 14 -5.39 10.95 4.62
C GLU A 14 -5.96 9.52 4.50
N LEU A 15 -5.37 8.57 5.24
CA LEU A 15 -5.77 7.18 5.22
C LEU A 15 -6.76 6.83 6.34
N GLU A 16 -7.07 7.76 7.26
CA GLU A 16 -7.87 7.49 8.45
C GLU A 16 -9.30 7.05 8.14
N GLU A 17 -9.90 7.57 7.07
CA GLU A 17 -11.23 7.16 6.60
C GLU A 17 -11.28 5.69 6.14
N TYR A 18 -10.11 5.08 5.89
CA TYR A 18 -9.99 3.69 5.43
C TYR A 18 -9.60 2.73 6.57
N LYS A 19 -9.52 3.20 7.83
CA LYS A 19 -9.12 2.36 8.99
C LYS A 19 -10.01 1.12 9.16
N GLU A 20 -11.29 1.23 8.82
CA GLU A 20 -12.29 0.15 8.94
C GLU A 20 -12.42 -0.68 7.65
N ARG A 21 -11.72 -0.31 6.58
CA ARG A 21 -11.81 -0.95 5.26
C ARG A 21 -10.58 -1.84 5.03
N PRO A 22 -10.71 -2.90 4.21
CA PRO A 22 -9.57 -3.69 3.78
C PRO A 22 -8.61 -2.85 2.93
N VAL A 23 -7.41 -2.61 3.45
CA VAL A 23 -6.34 -1.83 2.79
C VAL A 23 -5.27 -2.79 2.26
N VAL A 24 -5.10 -2.81 0.94
CA VAL A 24 -4.01 -3.57 0.30
C VAL A 24 -2.83 -2.63 0.00
N VAL A 25 -1.68 -2.94 0.59
CA VAL A 25 -0.44 -2.20 0.42
C VAL A 25 0.47 -2.91 -0.58
N VAL A 26 0.95 -2.15 -1.56
CA VAL A 26 1.82 -2.65 -2.62
C VAL A 26 2.95 -1.65 -2.89
N CYS A 27 4.15 -2.16 -3.20
CA CYS A 27 5.23 -1.35 -3.79
C CYS A 27 5.86 -2.11 -4.96
N LYS A 28 6.93 -1.59 -5.57
CA LYS A 28 7.54 -2.17 -6.77
C LYS A 28 7.89 -3.66 -6.63
N ILE A 29 8.64 -4.02 -5.59
CA ILE A 29 9.09 -5.40 -5.30
C ILE A 29 8.63 -5.91 -3.93
N GLY A 30 7.82 -5.11 -3.23
CA GLY A 30 7.31 -5.45 -1.92
C GLY A 30 8.17 -5.07 -0.71
N GLN A 31 9.42 -4.60 -0.81
CA GLN A 31 10.21 -4.28 0.40
C GLN A 31 9.55 -3.23 1.32
N HIS A 32 9.16 -2.08 0.77
CA HIS A 32 8.51 -1.01 1.55
C HIS A 32 7.09 -1.33 2.01
N ALA A 33 6.35 -2.17 1.26
CA ALA A 33 4.96 -2.49 1.59
C ALA A 33 4.82 -3.26 2.91
N GLY A 34 5.83 -4.06 3.30
CA GLY A 34 5.83 -4.74 4.59
C GLY A 34 5.90 -3.75 5.77
N THR A 35 6.85 -2.82 5.74
CA THR A 35 7.01 -1.81 6.80
C THR A 35 5.85 -0.82 6.82
N ALA A 36 5.38 -0.37 5.65
CA ALA A 36 4.21 0.48 5.54
C ALA A 36 2.95 -0.19 6.13
N GLY A 37 2.73 -1.48 5.85
CA GLY A 37 1.63 -2.23 6.42
C GLY A 37 1.69 -2.34 7.95
N ARG A 38 2.89 -2.51 8.52
CA ARG A 38 3.09 -2.51 9.98
C ARG A 38 2.75 -1.15 10.60
N LYS A 39 3.18 -0.05 9.97
CA LYS A 39 2.85 1.31 10.42
C LYS A 39 1.34 1.57 10.39
N LEU A 40 0.66 1.16 9.32
CA LEU A 40 -0.80 1.28 9.23
C LEU A 40 -1.49 0.48 10.34
N ARG A 41 -1.10 -0.77 10.59
CA ARG A 41 -1.66 -1.53 11.73
C ARG A 41 -1.43 -0.86 13.08
N ALA A 42 -0.24 -0.30 13.30
CA ALA A 42 0.06 0.44 14.54
C ALA A 42 -0.82 1.69 14.71
N GLN A 43 -1.28 2.28 13.60
CA GLN A 43 -2.17 3.44 13.56
C GLN A 43 -3.66 3.08 13.68
N GLY A 44 -3.99 1.81 13.92
CA GLY A 44 -5.37 1.34 14.16
C GLY A 44 -6.11 0.85 12.91
N PHE A 45 -5.41 0.58 11.80
CA PHE A 45 -6.04 -0.04 10.64
C PHE A 45 -6.30 -1.52 10.92
N THR A 46 -7.55 -1.94 10.83
CA THR A 46 -8.01 -3.27 11.25
C THR A 46 -7.65 -4.35 10.24
N ASP A 47 -7.79 -4.06 8.95
CA ASP A 47 -7.53 -5.01 7.87
C ASP A 47 -6.47 -4.47 6.89
N VAL A 48 -5.20 -4.69 7.21
CA VAL A 48 -4.07 -4.33 6.34
C VAL A 48 -3.48 -5.59 5.73
N ARG A 49 -3.52 -5.67 4.40
CA ARG A 49 -3.01 -6.79 3.61
C ARG A 49 -1.88 -6.28 2.71
N ARG A 50 -0.92 -7.16 2.43
CA ARG A 50 0.23 -6.85 1.58
C ARG A 50 0.11 -7.66 0.31
N LEU A 51 0.31 -7.02 -0.85
CA LEU A 51 0.52 -7.75 -2.08
C LEU A 51 1.93 -8.36 -2.08
N ALA A 52 2.01 -9.69 -2.00
CA ALA A 52 3.27 -10.42 -2.12
C ALA A 52 3.85 -10.21 -3.54
N GLY A 53 5.17 -10.07 -3.64
CA GLY A 53 5.82 -9.85 -4.95
C GLY A 53 5.75 -8.42 -5.51
N GLY A 54 4.87 -7.58 -4.97
CA GLY A 54 4.74 -6.19 -5.41
C GLY A 54 4.14 -6.06 -6.81
N MET A 55 4.27 -4.86 -7.40
CA MET A 55 3.80 -4.60 -8.77
C MET A 55 4.60 -5.39 -9.83
N ALA A 56 5.83 -5.80 -9.52
CA ALA A 56 6.65 -6.63 -10.41
C ALA A 56 5.97 -7.98 -10.69
N GLU A 57 5.56 -8.70 -9.64
CA GLU A 57 4.84 -9.97 -9.80
C GLU A 57 3.45 -9.77 -10.41
N TRP A 58 2.74 -8.69 -10.05
CA TRP A 58 1.44 -8.36 -10.68
C TRP A 58 1.58 -8.19 -12.19
N SER A 59 2.59 -7.44 -12.62
CA SER A 59 2.89 -7.23 -14.04
C SER A 59 3.42 -8.51 -14.69
N GLY A 60 4.21 -9.32 -13.98
CA GLY A 60 4.70 -10.62 -14.45
C GLY A 60 3.58 -11.63 -14.68
N ALA A 61 2.55 -11.60 -13.83
CA ALA A 61 1.33 -12.38 -13.99
C ALA A 61 0.41 -11.86 -15.11
N SER A 62 0.82 -10.83 -15.87
CA SER A 62 0.03 -10.21 -16.95
C SER A 62 -1.35 -9.76 -16.50
N LEU A 63 -1.47 -9.35 -15.23
CA LEU A 63 -2.70 -8.79 -14.68
C LEU A 63 -2.88 -7.35 -15.15
N PRO A 64 -4.13 -6.88 -15.29
CA PRO A 64 -4.41 -5.54 -15.80
C PRO A 64 -3.81 -4.47 -14.89
N VAL A 65 -3.16 -3.48 -15.49
CA VAL A 65 -2.61 -2.31 -14.80
C VAL A 65 -3.25 -1.05 -15.37
N VAL A 66 -3.69 -0.15 -14.48
CA VAL A 66 -4.15 1.18 -14.86
C VAL A 66 -3.02 2.16 -14.58
N LYS A 67 -2.54 2.85 -15.62
CA LYS A 67 -1.64 3.99 -15.45
C LYS A 67 -2.48 5.18 -14.99
N GLY A 68 -2.38 5.52 -13.70
CA GLY A 68 -2.95 6.76 -13.17
C GLY A 68 -2.25 7.98 -13.78
N LYS A 69 -2.99 9.08 -13.96
CA LYS A 69 -2.40 10.36 -14.38
C LYS A 69 -1.28 10.76 -13.42
N ALA A 70 -0.16 11.18 -14.02
CA ALA A 70 1.01 11.72 -13.33
C ALA A 70 0.67 12.94 -12.47
#